data_AF-A0A919WDS3-F1
#
_entry.id   AF-A0A919WDS3-F1
#
_cell.length_a   1.000
_cell.length_b   1.000
_cell.length_c   1.000
_cell.angle_alpha   90.00
_cell.angle_beta   90.00
_cell.angle_gamma   90.00
#
_symmetry.space_group_name_H-M   'P 1'
#
loop_
_entity.id
_entity.type
_entity.pdbx_description
1 polymer ?
#
loop_
_entity_poly.entity_id
_entity_poly.type
_entity_poly.pdbx_seq_one_letter_code
_entity_poly.pdbx_strand_id
1 'polypeptide(L)'
;MSFRRTFVDDLRRQTASGTESPPVWRVRFYAAGLSILFGFFGLVLLLPMARGVVSWTALPGGLLLIAGGFFGIGAQRSRAVPVSRRYGWWAAMCTLVGLIEVGVVLALK
;
A
#
# COMPACT_ATOMS: atom_id res chain seq x y z
N MET A 1 18.02 -34.85 9.23
CA MET A 1 17.21 -33.65 8.86
C MET A 1 16.37 -34.00 7.64
N SER A 2 15.07 -33.65 7.59
CA SER A 2 14.23 -33.95 6.42
C SER A 2 14.46 -32.92 5.30
N PHE A 3 14.64 -33.36 4.07
CA PHE A 3 14.81 -32.55 2.86
C PHE A 3 13.86 -31.34 2.76
N ARG A 4 12.60 -31.52 3.18
CA ARG A 4 11.57 -30.47 3.21
C ARG A 4 11.92 -29.26 4.09
N ARG A 5 12.57 -29.46 5.23
CA ARG A 5 12.96 -28.35 6.13
C ARG A 5 14.12 -27.57 5.51
N THR A 6 15.13 -28.27 5.02
CA THR A 6 16.29 -27.67 4.35
C THR A 6 15.88 -26.83 3.13
N PHE A 7 14.95 -27.34 2.31
CA PHE A 7 14.44 -26.61 1.14
C PHE A 7 13.67 -25.33 1.51
N VAL A 8 12.82 -25.39 2.54
CA VAL A 8 12.07 -24.22 3.01
C VAL A 8 12.99 -23.15 3.60
N ASP A 9 14.03 -23.58 4.32
CA ASP A 9 15.03 -22.67 4.89
C ASP A 9 15.88 -22.00 3.81
N ASP A 10 16.26 -22.72 2.76
CA ASP A 10 16.95 -22.15 1.60
C ASP A 10 16.08 -21.18 0.81
N LEU A 11 14.80 -21.50 0.58
CA LEU A 11 13.86 -20.56 -0.04
C LEU A 11 13.70 -19.29 0.78
N ARG A 12 13.64 -19.38 2.12
CA ARG A 12 13.60 -18.21 3.02
C ARG A 12 14.88 -17.38 2.92
N ARG A 13 16.05 -18.01 2.80
CA ARG A 13 17.32 -17.30 2.59
C ARG A 13 17.37 -16.62 1.23
N GLN A 14 16.94 -17.29 0.17
CA GLN A 14 16.91 -16.73 -1.19
C GLN A 14 15.88 -15.62 -1.36
N THR A 15 14.83 -15.57 -0.53
CA THR A 15 13.85 -14.48 -0.48
C THR A 15 14.09 -13.49 0.66
N ALA A 16 15.24 -13.57 1.33
CA ALA A 16 15.63 -12.59 2.33
C ALA A 16 16.02 -11.26 1.66
N SER A 17 15.96 -10.15 2.40
CA SER A 17 16.32 -8.83 1.87
C SER A 17 17.76 -8.72 1.36
N GLY A 18 18.65 -9.64 1.77
CA GLY A 18 20.05 -9.65 1.35
C GLY A 18 20.30 -10.13 -0.08
N THR A 19 19.32 -10.79 -0.72
CA THR A 19 19.42 -11.27 -2.11
C THR A 19 18.61 -10.41 -3.10
N GLU A 20 17.90 -9.39 -2.60
CA GLU A 20 17.10 -8.51 -3.44
C GLU A 20 18.02 -7.55 -4.22
N SER A 21 17.80 -7.45 -5.53
CA SER A 21 18.58 -6.53 -6.35
C SER A 21 18.25 -5.07 -5.98
N PRO A 22 19.25 -4.17 -5.93
CA PRO A 22 19.02 -2.76 -5.58
C PRO A 22 17.94 -2.03 -6.40
N PRO A 23 17.74 -2.32 -7.71
CA PRO A 23 16.67 -1.70 -8.48
C PRO A 23 15.26 -2.12 -8.01
N VAL A 24 15.05 -3.40 -7.74
CA VAL A 24 13.75 -3.94 -7.33
C VAL A 24 13.33 -3.38 -5.98
N TRP A 25 14.28 -3.30 -5.05
CA TRP A 25 14.05 -2.68 -3.74
C TRP A 25 13.60 -1.22 -3.88
N ARG A 26 14.26 -0.43 -4.74
CA ARG A 26 13.91 0.98 -5.00
C ARG A 26 12.50 1.12 -5.56
N VAL A 27 12.13 0.33 -6.57
CA VAL A 27 10.77 0.37 -7.16
C VAL A 27 9.72 0.13 -6.08
N ARG A 28 9.90 -0.89 -5.25
CA ARG A 28 8.96 -1.18 -4.15
C ARG A 28 8.92 -0.04 -3.13
N PHE A 29 10.08 0.51 -2.77
CA PHE A 29 10.17 1.62 -1.82
C PHE A 29 9.39 2.85 -2.31
N TYR A 30 9.58 3.24 -3.58
CA TYR A 30 8.87 4.36 -4.20
C TYR A 30 7.38 4.08 -4.40
N ALA A 31 6.99 2.88 -4.83
CA ALA A 31 5.58 2.50 -4.95
C ALA A 31 4.85 2.55 -3.61
N ALA A 32 5.50 2.07 -2.54
CA ALA A 32 4.98 2.20 -1.19
C ALA A 32 4.90 3.68 -0.75
N GLY A 33 5.92 4.48 -1.05
CA GLY A 33 5.93 5.92 -0.78
C GLY A 33 4.78 6.66 -1.48
N LEU A 34 4.47 6.29 -2.72
CA LEU A 34 3.33 6.83 -3.46
C LEU A 34 2.00 6.50 -2.77
N SER A 35 1.84 5.27 -2.28
CA SER A 35 0.63 4.87 -1.55
C SER A 35 0.48 5.63 -0.22
N ILE A 36 1.59 5.91 0.47
CA ILE A 36 1.60 6.74 1.70
C ILE A 36 1.13 8.16 1.40
N LEU A 37 1.62 8.75 0.31
CA LEU A 37 1.20 10.09 -0.12
C LEU A 37 -0.32 10.15 -0.36
N PHE A 38 -0.87 9.15 -1.06
CA PHE A 38 -2.31 9.08 -1.28
C PHE A 38 -3.09 8.80 0.00
N GLY A 39 -2.55 8.04 0.95
CA GLY A 39 -3.15 7.91 2.28
C GLY A 39 -3.24 9.21 3.04
N PHE A 40 -2.22 10.06 2.95
CA PHE A 40 -2.28 11.43 3.49
C PHE A 40 -3.36 12.26 2.79
N PHE A 41 -3.49 12.16 1.47
CA PHE A 41 -4.56 12.81 0.73
C PHE A 41 -5.95 12.36 1.20
N GLY A 42 -6.16 11.05 1.39
CA GLY A 42 -7.41 10.51 1.94
C GLY A 42 -7.74 11.10 3.32
N LEU A 43 -6.75 11.28 4.18
CA LEU A 43 -6.92 11.89 5.50
C LEU A 43 -7.27 13.38 5.41
N VAL A 44 -6.61 14.13 4.52
CA VAL A 44 -6.93 15.53 4.25
C VAL A 44 -8.35 15.69 3.69
N LEU A 45 -8.81 14.74 2.87
CA LEU A 45 -10.14 14.74 2.27
C LEU A 45 -11.27 14.58 3.31
N LEU A 46 -10.99 14.03 4.49
CA LEU A 46 -11.98 13.90 5.56
C LEU A 46 -12.43 15.25 6.13
N LEU A 47 -11.52 16.24 6.21
CA LEU A 47 -11.82 17.56 6.76
C LEU A 47 -12.91 18.32 5.97
N PRO A 48 -12.83 18.45 4.63
CA PRO A 48 -13.89 19.09 3.85
C PRO A 48 -15.19 18.29 3.82
N MET A 49 -15.16 16.96 3.97
CA MET A 49 -16.38 16.16 4.15
C MET A 49 -17.06 16.45 5.49
N ALA A 50 -16.29 16.49 6.58
CA ALA A 50 -16.79 16.83 7.90
C ALA A 50 -17.37 18.25 7.96
N ARG A 51 -16.83 19.17 7.15
CA ARG A 51 -17.37 20.53 6.99
C ARG A 51 -18.54 20.65 6.01
N GLY A 52 -18.97 19.56 5.37
CA GLY A 52 -20.07 19.55 4.40
C GLY A 52 -19.74 20.17 3.05
N VAL A 53 -18.46 20.48 2.77
CA VAL A 53 -18.00 21.03 1.49
C VAL A 53 -17.94 19.92 0.41
N VAL A 54 -17.53 18.72 0.80
CA VAL A 54 -17.47 17.53 -0.06
C VAL A 54 -18.54 16.52 0.36
N SER A 55 -19.09 15.77 -0.60
CA SER A 55 -20.12 14.77 -0.31
C SER A 55 -19.53 13.61 0.48
N TRP A 56 -20.29 13.10 1.45
CA TRP A 56 -19.97 11.87 2.18
C TRP A 56 -19.93 10.63 1.28
N THR A 57 -20.44 10.71 0.05
CA THR A 57 -20.35 9.63 -0.95
C THR A 57 -18.90 9.31 -1.35
N ALA A 58 -17.94 10.21 -1.12
CA ALA A 58 -16.51 9.95 -1.37
C ALA A 58 -15.80 9.30 -0.16
N LEU A 59 -16.50 9.08 0.96
CA LEU A 59 -15.91 8.57 2.20
C LEU A 59 -15.27 7.18 2.02
N PRO A 60 -15.91 6.18 1.37
CA PRO A 60 -15.30 4.86 1.24
C PRO A 60 -13.99 4.93 0.43
N GLY A 61 -13.96 5.73 -0.64
CA GLY A 61 -12.75 6.00 -1.41
C GLY A 61 -11.64 6.67 -0.56
N GLY A 62 -11.99 7.66 0.26
CA GLY A 62 -11.06 8.30 1.21
C GLY A 62 -10.50 7.32 2.24
N LEU A 63 -11.31 6.41 2.77
CA LEU A 63 -10.89 5.36 3.70
C LEU A 63 -9.95 4.35 3.03
N LEU A 64 -10.23 3.96 1.78
CA LEU A 64 -9.35 3.09 1.00
C LEU A 64 -7.99 3.73 0.77
N LEU A 65 -7.94 5.03 0.48
CA LEU A 65 -6.67 5.75 0.38
C LEU A 65 -5.87 5.68 1.69
N ILE A 66 -6.52 5.94 2.83
CA ILE A 66 -5.89 5.85 4.16
C ILE A 66 -5.36 4.43 4.43
N ALA A 67 -6.15 3.40 4.13
CA ALA A 67 -5.72 2.00 4.24
C ALA A 67 -4.53 1.70 3.33
N GLY A 68 -4.53 2.22 2.10
CA GLY A 68 -3.42 2.14 1.16
C GLY A 68 -2.13 2.72 1.73
N GLY A 69 -2.22 3.89 2.36
CA GLY A 69 -1.09 4.51 3.06
C GLY A 69 -0.56 3.68 4.22
N PHE A 70 -1.45 3.11 5.05
CA PHE A 70 -1.06 2.24 6.16
C PHE A 70 -0.31 1.00 5.67
N PHE A 71 -0.79 0.36 4.61
CA PHE A 71 -0.10 -0.77 3.98
C PHE A 71 1.22 -0.35 3.33
N GLY A 72 1.32 0.86 2.77
CA GLY A 72 2.56 1.44 2.26
C GLY A 72 3.65 1.55 3.35
N ILE A 73 3.29 2.04 4.54
CA ILE A 73 4.19 2.08 5.70
C ILE A 73 4.63 0.66 6.08
N GLY A 74 3.69 -0.28 6.11
CA GLY A 74 3.97 -1.69 6.37
C GLY A 74 4.95 -2.31 5.37
N ALA A 75 4.82 -1.95 4.08
CA ALA A 75 5.71 -2.40 3.02
C ALA A 75 7.14 -1.87 3.20
N GLN A 76 7.32 -0.61 3.59
CA GLN A 76 8.65 -0.01 3.82
C GLN A 76 9.33 -0.52 5.10
N ARG A 77 8.57 -0.79 6.16
CA ARG A 77 9.12 -1.24 7.46
C ARG A 77 9.48 -2.73 7.50
N SER A 78 8.89 -3.53 6.60
CA SER A 78 9.06 -4.98 6.59
C SER A 78 10.43 -5.40 6.02
N ARG A 79 11.23 -6.09 6.83
CA ARG A 79 12.53 -6.66 6.40
C ARG A 79 12.40 -7.93 5.57
N ALA A 80 11.30 -8.67 5.74
CA ALA A 80 11.02 -9.85 4.91
C ALA A 80 10.41 -9.42 3.57
N VAL A 81 11.11 -9.71 2.46
CA VAL A 81 10.65 -9.40 1.10
C VAL A 81 9.25 -9.93 0.80
N PRO A 82 8.86 -11.18 1.14
CA PRO A 82 7.51 -11.67 0.82
C PRO A 82 6.42 -10.90 1.57
N VAL A 83 6.67 -10.52 2.83
CA VAL A 83 5.73 -9.75 3.65
C VAL A 83 5.60 -8.33 3.11
N SER A 84 6.73 -7.69 2.82
CA SER A 84 6.77 -6.35 2.24
C SER A 84 6.07 -6.29 0.88
N ARG A 85 6.23 -7.30 0.02
CA ARG A 85 5.51 -7.40 -1.26
C ARG A 85 4.01 -7.56 -1.07
N ARG A 86 3.58 -8.41 -0.12
CA ARG A 86 2.16 -8.57 0.21
C ARG A 86 1.54 -7.24 0.65
N TYR A 87 2.21 -6.51 1.55
CA TYR A 87 1.75 -5.18 1.96
C TYR A 87 1.76 -4.18 0.80
N GLY A 88 2.80 -4.17 -0.04
CA GLY A 88 2.85 -3.29 -1.22
C GLY A 88 1.71 -3.55 -2.21
N TRP A 89 1.32 -4.81 -2.38
CA TRP A 89 0.19 -5.18 -3.25
C TRP A 89 -1.15 -4.68 -2.69
N TRP A 90 -1.38 -4.85 -1.38
CA TRP A 90 -2.55 -4.27 -0.72
C TRP A 90 -2.57 -2.74 -0.78
N ALA A 91 -1.41 -2.11 -0.56
CA ALA A 91 -1.27 -0.66 -0.67
C ALA A 91 -1.70 -0.15 -2.04
N ALA A 92 -1.23 -0.81 -3.11
CA ALA A 92 -1.56 -0.46 -4.49
C ALA A 92 -3.05 -0.64 -4.79
N MET A 93 -3.65 -1.77 -4.40
CA MET A 93 -5.08 -2.04 -4.63
C MET A 93 -5.97 -1.02 -3.92
N CYS A 94 -5.73 -0.76 -2.64
CA CYS A 94 -6.49 0.22 -1.88
C CYS A 94 -6.33 1.64 -2.45
N THR A 95 -5.11 2.01 -2.87
CA THR A 95 -4.85 3.32 -3.48
C THR A 95 -5.57 3.48 -4.83
N LEU A 96 -5.52 2.47 -5.70
CA LEU A 96 -6.16 2.52 -7.02
C LEU A 96 -7.69 2.60 -6.90
N VAL A 97 -8.29 1.72 -6.10
CA VAL A 97 -9.75 1.71 -5.91
C VAL A 97 -10.19 3.01 -5.24
N GLY A 98 -9.47 3.47 -4.21
CA GLY A 98 -9.77 4.73 -3.54
C GLY A 98 -9.70 5.94 -4.46
N LEU A 99 -8.68 6.01 -5.34
CA LEU A 99 -8.57 7.07 -6.35
C LEU A 99 -9.71 7.05 -7.35
N ILE A 100 -10.06 5.87 -7.86
CA ILE A 100 -11.17 5.71 -8.82
C ILE A 100 -12.48 6.19 -8.19
N GLU A 101 -12.77 5.75 -6.97
CA GLU A 101 -14.02 6.11 -6.30
C GLU A 101 -14.10 7.62 -6.01
N VAL A 102 -13.05 8.20 -5.43
CA VAL A 102 -12.99 9.66 -5.17
C VAL A 102 -13.10 10.44 -6.49
N GLY A 103 -12.40 10.01 -7.53
CA GLY A 103 -12.44 10.65 -8.85
C GLY A 103 -13.82 10.61 -9.49
N VAL A 104 -14.48 9.44 -9.47
CA VAL A 104 -15.85 9.26 -9.99
C VAL A 104 -16.84 10.14 -9.21
N VAL A 105 -16.77 10.13 -7.87
CA VAL A 105 -17.67 10.93 -7.04
C VAL A 105 -17.48 12.43 -7.26
N LEU A 106 -16.24 12.88 -7.43
CA LEU A 106 -15.95 14.30 -7.71
C LEU A 106 -16.35 14.70 -9.13
N ALA A 107 -16.26 13.81 -10.11
CA ALA A 107 -16.62 14.09 -11.50
C ALA A 107 -18.14 14.10 -11.76
N LEU A 108 -18.91 13.38 -10.93
CA LEU A 108 -20.38 13.32 -11.01
C LEU A 108 -21.07 14.45 -10.23
N LYS A 109 -20.30 15.36 -9.61
CA LYS A 109 -20.79 16.47 -8.78
C LYS A 109 -20.64 17.79 -9.49
#